data_AF-A0A9D8XU79-F1
#
_entry.id   AF-A0A9D8XU79-F1
#
_cell.length_a   1.000
_cell.length_b   1.000
_cell.length_c   1.000
_cell.angle_alpha   90.00
_cell.angle_beta   90.00
_cell.angle_gamma   90.00
#
_symmetry.space_group_name_H-M   'P 1'
#
loop_
_entity.id
_entity.type
_entity.pdbx_description
1 polymer ?
#
loop_
_entity_poly.entity_id
_entity_poly.type
_entity_poly.pdbx_seq_one_letter_code
_entity_poly.pdbx_strand_id
1 'polypeptide(L)'
;MKKIIQIFGNWSANQVEILRQYGIVTEEGCNSIFIEEEKLSENVYSLLKEWRVMLAKGVEFSKKEILQSEYCIIDSCNSFGYPKPDGDFGYRELTYLMTNYCETCGISKIQKDAFRISKISKA
;
A
#
# COMPACT_ATOMS: atom_id res chain seq x y z
N MET A 1 16.16 -9.60 -11.19
CA MET A 1 15.75 -8.36 -10.54
C MET A 1 15.54 -7.32 -11.61
N LYS A 2 14.37 -6.69 -11.66
CA LYS A 2 14.04 -5.64 -12.63
C LYS A 2 13.85 -4.31 -11.91
N LYS A 3 14.38 -3.22 -12.48
CA LYS A 3 14.10 -1.88 -11.98
C LYS A 3 12.77 -1.42 -12.56
N ILE A 4 11.89 -0.96 -11.69
CA ILE A 4 10.56 -0.47 -12.07
C ILE A 4 10.39 0.97 -11.60
N ILE A 5 9.56 1.72 -12.31
CA ILE A 5 9.08 3.03 -11.92
C ILE A 5 7.57 2.88 -11.70
N GLN A 6 7.13 3.17 -10.49
CA GLN A 6 5.72 3.39 -10.20
C GLN A 6 5.41 4.86 -10.44
N ILE A 7 4.42 5.11 -11.27
CA ILE A 7 3.97 6.45 -11.64
C ILE A 7 2.59 6.64 -11.01
N PHE A 8 2.47 7.56 -10.06
CA PHE A 8 1.22 7.87 -9.39
C PHE A 8 0.50 9.00 -10.13
N GLY A 9 -0.77 8.78 -10.46
CA GLY A 9 -1.56 9.74 -11.20
C GLY A 9 -3.05 9.49 -11.04
N ASN A 10 -3.86 10.39 -11.57
CA ASN A 10 -5.29 10.17 -11.80
C ASN A 10 -5.52 10.50 -13.28
N TRP A 11 -5.38 9.50 -14.15
CA TRP A 11 -5.26 9.72 -15.58
C TRP A 11 -6.58 10.18 -16.19
N SER A 12 -6.55 11.31 -16.89
CA SER A 12 -7.65 11.72 -17.76
C SER A 12 -7.67 10.91 -19.06
N ALA A 13 -8.82 10.82 -19.72
CA ALA A 13 -8.95 10.16 -21.03
C ALA A 13 -7.91 10.64 -22.07
N ASN A 14 -7.58 11.94 -22.08
CA ASN A 14 -6.57 12.49 -22.98
C ASN A 14 -5.15 11.98 -22.65
N GLN A 15 -4.78 11.97 -21.36
CA GLN A 15 -3.49 11.43 -20.93
C GLN A 15 -3.35 9.94 -21.22
N VAL A 16 -4.42 9.16 -21.06
CA VAL A 16 -4.44 7.74 -21.43
C VAL A 16 -4.13 7.55 -22.91
N GLU A 17 -4.72 8.36 -23.79
CA GLU A 17 -4.47 8.26 -25.22
C GLU A 17 -3.04 8.66 -25.60
N ILE A 18 -2.50 9.71 -24.98
CA ILE A 18 -1.09 10.10 -25.15
C ILE A 18 -0.16 8.96 -24.71
N LEU A 19 -0.38 8.40 -23.52
CA LEU A 19 0.43 7.30 -22.99
C LEU A 19 0.35 6.04 -23.88
N ARG A 20 -0.82 5.74 -24.44
CA ARG A 20 -1.01 4.62 -25.37
C ARG A 20 -0.16 4.73 -26.63
N GLN A 21 0.08 5.94 -27.14
CA GLN A 21 0.97 6.18 -28.28
C GLN A 21 2.43 5.79 -27.99
N TYR A 22 2.83 5.81 -26.71
CA TYR A 22 4.14 5.34 -26.24
C TYR A 22 4.12 3.87 -25.80
N GLY A 23 3.04 3.13 -26.08
CA GLY A 23 2.92 1.70 -25.75
C GLY A 23 2.68 1.41 -24.27
N ILE A 24 2.37 2.43 -23.45
CA ILE A 24 2.03 2.24 -22.03
C ILE A 24 0.50 2.17 -21.91
N VAL A 25 0.04 1.02 -21.42
CA VAL A 25 -1.39 0.71 -21.29
C VAL A 25 -1.85 1.11 -19.90
N THR A 26 -2.87 1.97 -19.84
CA THR A 26 -3.52 2.40 -18.61
C THR A 26 -5.00 2.70 -18.88
N GLU A 27 -5.75 2.99 -17.83
CA GLU A 27 -7.17 3.35 -17.87
C GLU A 27 -7.43 4.66 -17.14
N GLU A 28 -8.54 5.32 -17.51
CA GLU A 28 -8.98 6.55 -16.87
C GLU A 28 -9.26 6.29 -15.39
N GLY A 29 -8.84 7.21 -14.52
CA GLY A 29 -9.02 7.06 -13.07
C GLY A 29 -8.04 6.09 -12.38
N CYS A 30 -7.16 5.42 -13.11
CA CYS A 30 -6.18 4.53 -12.49
C CYS A 30 -5.16 5.33 -11.65
N ASN A 31 -4.96 4.90 -10.41
CA ASN A 31 -4.16 5.62 -9.41
C ASN A 31 -2.64 5.46 -9.58
N SER A 32 -2.20 4.36 -10.20
CA SER A 32 -0.79 4.14 -10.45
C SER A 32 -0.53 3.12 -11.55
N ILE A 33 0.56 3.32 -12.30
CA ILE A 33 1.05 2.38 -13.30
C ILE A 33 2.50 1.99 -13.00
N PHE A 34 2.89 0.78 -13.37
CA PHE A 34 4.24 0.26 -13.22
C PHE A 34 4.87 0.05 -14.58
N ILE A 35 6.09 0.57 -14.76
CA ILE A 35 6.84 0.47 -16.01
C ILE A 35 8.26 0.04 -15.69
N GLU A 36 8.84 -0.84 -16.49
CA GLU A 36 10.28 -1.13 -16.41
C GLU A 36 11.07 0.14 -16.72
N GLU A 37 12.05 0.50 -15.88
CA GLU A 37 12.78 1.78 -15.99
C GLU A 37 13.38 1.98 -17.40
N GLU A 38 13.85 0.90 -18.02
CA GLU A 38 14.45 0.90 -19.36
C GLU A 38 13.46 1.18 -20.49
N LYS A 39 12.15 1.00 -20.25
CA LYS A 39 11.09 1.26 -21.23
C LYS A 39 10.55 2.68 -21.15
N LEU A 40 10.98 3.47 -20.16
CA LEU A 40 10.53 4.85 -20.01
C LEU A 40 11.37 5.79 -20.91
N SER A 41 10.78 6.22 -22.03
CA SER A 41 11.43 7.17 -22.92
C SER A 41 11.54 8.58 -22.31
N GLU A 42 12.55 9.36 -22.74
CA GLU A 42 12.74 10.76 -22.32
C GLU A 42 11.52 11.65 -22.63
N ASN A 43 10.82 11.35 -23.73
CA ASN A 43 9.59 12.06 -24.11
C ASN A 43 8.48 11.83 -23.08
N VAL A 44 8.26 10.57 -22.69
CA VAL A 44 7.28 10.25 -21.65
C VAL A 44 7.72 10.88 -20.33
N TYR A 45 8.99 10.78 -19.95
CA TYR A 45 9.49 11.39 -18.73
C TYR A 45 9.24 12.90 -18.68
N SER A 46 9.42 13.59 -19.81
CA SER A 46 9.15 15.03 -19.93
C SER A 46 7.67 15.36 -19.77
N LEU A 47 6.77 14.57 -20.39
CA LEU A 47 5.31 14.70 -20.21
C LEU A 47 4.89 14.48 -18.76
N LEU A 48 5.42 13.44 -18.11
CA LEU A 48 5.12 13.13 -16.71
C LEU A 48 5.58 14.27 -15.78
N LYS A 49 6.72 14.90 -16.07
CA LYS A 49 7.21 16.08 -15.34
C LYS A 49 6.31 17.28 -15.55
N GLU A 50 5.84 17.52 -16.77
CA GLU A 50 4.89 18.58 -17.10
C GLU A 50 3.56 18.39 -16.37
N TRP A 51 3.05 17.16 -16.33
CA TRP A 51 1.84 16.79 -15.61
C TRP A 51 2.01 16.74 -14.09
N ARG A 52 3.23 16.97 -13.59
CA ARG A 52 3.57 17.00 -12.15
C ARG A 52 3.14 15.71 -11.43
N VAL A 53 3.23 14.57 -12.11
CA VAL A 53 2.94 13.28 -11.49
C VAL A 53 4.10 12.85 -10.59
N MET A 54 3.77 12.10 -9.54
CA MET A 54 4.78 11.56 -8.64
C MET A 54 5.35 10.25 -9.20
N LEU A 55 6.67 10.08 -9.06
CA LEU A 55 7.39 8.88 -9.48
C LEU A 55 8.05 8.25 -8.26
N ALA A 56 7.88 6.95 -8.07
CA ALA A 56 8.68 6.16 -7.13
C ALA A 56 9.50 5.12 -7.90
N LYS A 57 10.78 5.03 -7.55
CA LYS A 57 11.65 3.97 -8.06
C LYS A 57 11.49 2.74 -7.18
N GLY A 58 11.36 1.59 -7.81
CA GLY A 58 11.19 0.31 -7.15
C GLY A 58 11.96 -0.79 -7.85
N VAL A 59 11.86 -1.98 -7.28
CA VAL A 59 12.52 -3.17 -7.78
C VAL A 59 11.53 -4.33 -7.74
N GLU A 60 11.39 -5.03 -8.86
CA GLU A 60 10.64 -6.27 -8.94
C GLU A 60 11.61 -7.46 -8.88
N PHE A 61 11.41 -8.32 -7.87
CA PHE A 61 12.17 -9.55 -7.71
C PHE A 61 11.40 -10.73 -8.30
N SER A 62 12.11 -11.64 -8.95
CA SER A 62 11.52 -12.90 -9.39
C SER A 62 11.21 -13.80 -8.19
N LYS A 63 10.27 -14.74 -8.37
CA LYS A 63 9.97 -15.76 -7.34
C LYS A 63 11.23 -16.51 -6.87
N LYS A 64 12.13 -16.83 -7.81
CA LYS A 64 13.39 -17.52 -7.50
C LYS A 64 14.29 -16.66 -6.61
N GLU A 65 14.43 -15.37 -6.92
CA GLU A 65 15.23 -14.44 -6.12
C GLU A 65 14.67 -14.28 -4.71
N ILE A 66 13.34 -14.18 -4.56
CA ILE A 66 12.66 -14.12 -3.26
C ILE A 66 12.91 -15.41 -2.46
N LEU A 67 12.78 -16.58 -3.09
CA LEU A 67 12.98 -17.87 -2.40
C LEU A 67 14.44 -18.12 -1.99
N GLN A 68 15.39 -17.49 -2.69
CA GLN A 68 16.83 -17.63 -2.43
C GLN A 68 17.39 -16.49 -1.57
N SER A 69 16.57 -15.50 -1.17
CA SER A 69 17.04 -14.37 -0.37
C SER A 69 17.34 -14.81 1.06
N GLU A 70 18.52 -14.45 1.58
CA GLU A 70 18.88 -14.66 2.98
C GLU A 70 18.01 -13.80 3.93
N TYR A 71 17.59 -12.63 3.43
CA TYR A 71 16.74 -11.68 4.15
C TYR A 71 15.56 -11.27 3.27
N CYS A 72 14.34 -11.40 3.81
CA CYS A 72 13.13 -10.89 3.18
C CYS A 72 12.61 -9.71 4.01
N ILE A 73 12.54 -8.52 3.40
CA ILE A 73 11.89 -7.35 3.99
C ILE A 73 10.44 -7.35 3.52
N ILE A 74 9.51 -7.44 4.47
CA ILE A 74 8.09 -7.23 4.20
C ILE A 74 7.88 -5.72 4.11
N ASP A 75 7.98 -5.17 2.91
CA ASP A 75 7.68 -3.77 2.65
C ASP A 75 6.16 -3.59 2.53
N SER A 76 5.56 -2.95 3.52
CA SER A 76 4.12 -2.69 3.63
C SER A 76 3.21 -3.92 3.51
N CYS A 77 3.19 -4.75 4.54
CA CYS A 77 1.89 -5.30 4.92
C CYS A 77 1.07 -4.10 5.39
N ASN A 78 0.25 -3.54 4.50
CA ASN A 78 -1.01 -2.98 4.96
C ASN A 78 -1.72 -4.14 5.64
N SER A 79 -1.49 -4.27 6.95
CA SER A 79 -2.28 -5.09 7.84
C SER A 79 -3.66 -4.45 7.83
N PHE A 80 -4.44 -4.74 6.78
CA PHE A 80 -5.88 -4.57 6.71
C PHE A 80 -6.50 -5.57 7.67
N GLY A 81 -6.18 -5.35 8.92
CA GLY A 81 -6.66 -6.04 10.06
C GLY A 81 -7.23 -4.94 10.93
N TYR A 82 -8.49 -4.62 10.72
CA TYR A 82 -9.18 -3.81 11.70
C TYR A 82 -9.25 -4.64 12.98
N PRO A 83 -8.93 -4.06 14.16
CA PRO A 83 -9.51 -4.55 15.39
C PRO A 83 -10.98 -4.82 15.10
N LYS A 84 -11.52 -5.93 15.61
CA LYS A 84 -12.92 -6.29 15.40
C LYS A 84 -13.77 -5.76 16.57
N PRO A 85 -14.09 -4.46 16.71
CA PRO A 85 -15.15 -4.05 17.60
C PRO A 85 -16.45 -4.19 16.80
N ASP A 86 -17.00 -5.40 16.73
CA ASP A 86 -18.40 -5.53 16.32
C ASP A 86 -19.25 -4.89 17.47
N GLY A 87 -19.22 -3.58 17.68
CA GLY A 87 -19.96 -2.91 18.76
C GLY A 87 -19.49 -3.20 20.20
N ASP A 88 -18.17 -3.29 20.43
CA ASP A 88 -17.49 -3.65 21.68
C ASP A 88 -17.50 -5.16 22.00
N PHE A 89 -18.63 -5.84 22.21
CA PHE A 89 -18.69 -7.27 22.66
C PHE A 89 -17.70 -7.65 23.80
N GLY A 90 -17.28 -6.70 24.62
CA GLY A 90 -16.27 -6.89 25.65
C GLY A 90 -14.84 -6.91 25.11
N TYR A 91 -14.55 -6.40 23.91
CA TYR A 91 -13.22 -6.40 23.29
C TYR A 91 -12.19 -5.78 24.24
N ARG A 92 -12.57 -4.68 24.89
CA ARG A 92 -11.71 -3.99 25.84
C ARG A 92 -11.43 -4.87 27.06
N GLU A 93 -12.46 -5.50 27.62
CA GLU A 93 -12.40 -6.39 28.78
C GLU A 93 -11.75 -7.74 28.47
N LEU A 94 -11.74 -8.16 27.19
CA LEU A 94 -11.10 -9.38 26.71
C LEU A 94 -9.61 -9.14 26.45
N THR A 95 -9.25 -8.01 25.84
CA THR A 95 -7.87 -7.70 25.45
C THR A 95 -7.06 -7.05 26.56
N TYR A 96 -7.68 -6.27 27.46
CA TYR A 96 -6.98 -5.52 28.49
C TYR A 96 -7.40 -5.89 29.91
N LEU A 97 -6.48 -5.71 30.85
CA LEU A 97 -6.82 -5.61 32.27
C LEU A 97 -7.45 -4.25 32.52
N MET A 98 -8.65 -4.27 33.10
CA MET A 98 -9.40 -3.07 33.45
C MET A 98 -9.05 -2.53 34.84
N THR A 99 -7.91 -2.96 35.38
CA THR A 99 -7.37 -2.53 36.67
C THR A 99 -6.21 -1.56 36.42
N ASN A 100 -6.15 -0.47 37.18
CA ASN A 100 -5.04 0.49 37.16
C ASN A 100 -4.82 1.22 35.82
N TYR A 101 -5.90 1.68 35.18
CA TYR A 101 -5.83 2.55 34.00
C TYR A 101 -6.63 3.84 34.24
N CYS A 102 -6.33 4.91 33.51
CA CYS A 102 -7.14 6.12 33.55
C CYS A 102 -8.37 5.96 32.66
N GLU A 103 -9.57 6.06 33.22
CA GLU A 103 -10.83 5.92 32.46
C GLU A 103 -11.02 7.04 31.43
N THR A 104 -10.53 8.25 31.74
CA THR A 104 -10.68 9.42 30.87
C THR A 104 -9.78 9.38 29.64
N CYS A 105 -8.50 9.02 29.80
CA CYS A 105 -7.53 9.07 28.70
C CYS A 105 -7.06 7.69 28.22
N GLY A 106 -7.39 6.61 28.94
CA GLY A 106 -7.03 5.23 28.56
C GLY A 106 -5.56 4.86 28.76
N ILE A 107 -4.73 5.76 29.30
CA ILE A 107 -3.31 5.50 29.59
C ILE A 107 -3.18 4.42 30.68
N SER A 108 -2.12 3.61 30.56
CA SER A 108 -1.77 2.49 31.46
C SER A 108 -2.62 1.22 31.33
N LYS A 109 -3.40 1.05 30.25
CA LYS A 109 -4.06 -0.25 29.97
C LYS A 109 -3.01 -1.33 29.68
N ILE A 110 -3.02 -2.38 30.49
CA ILE A 110 -2.13 -3.54 30.31
C ILE A 110 -2.85 -4.58 29.46
N GLN A 111 -2.24 -4.98 28.35
CA GLN A 111 -2.75 -6.03 27.50
C GLN A 111 -2.63 -7.39 28.21
N LYS A 112 -3.70 -8.19 28.22
CA LYS A 112 -3.74 -9.55 28.77
C LYS A 112 -3.99 -10.65 27.75
N ASP A 113 -4.47 -10.31 26.56
CA ASP A 113 -4.75 -11.26 25.48
C ASP A 113 -4.39 -10.63 24.11
N ALA A 114 -4.16 -11.46 23.11
CA ALA A 114 -3.78 -11.02 21.76
C ALA A 114 -4.93 -10.24 21.07
N PHE A 115 -4.56 -9.32 20.18
CA PHE A 115 -5.54 -8.59 19.37
C PHE A 115 -6.29 -9.54 18.44
N ARG A 116 -7.62 -9.47 18.46
CA ARG A 116 -8.46 -10.19 17.52
C ARG A 116 -8.61 -9.34 16.26
N ILE A 117 -8.12 -9.89 15.14
CA ILE A 117 -8.05 -9.19 13.86
C ILE A 117 -8.99 -9.89 12.87
N SER A 118 -9.87 -9.12 12.22
CA SER A 118 -10.65 -9.62 11.09
C SER A 118 -9.93 -9.33 9.77
N LYS A 119 -9.89 -10.31 8.86
CA LYS A 119 -9.37 -10.14 7.49
C LYS A 119 -10.41 -9.56 6.52
N ILE A 120 -11.62 -9.31 7.00
CA ILE A 120 -12.75 -8.84 6.18
C ILE A 120 -13.34 -7.62 6.90
N SER A 121 -13.36 -6.46 6.22
CA SER A 121 -14.10 -5.28 6.68
C SER A 121 -15.59 -5.57 6.57
N LYS A 122 -16.35 -5.41 7.66
CA LYS A 122 -17.81 -5.33 7.57
C LYS A 122 -18.20 -3.85 7.55
N ALA A 123 -18.84 -3.42 6.47
CA ALA A 123 -19.47 -2.11 6.35
C ALA A 123 -20.68 -2.01 7.29
#